data_AF-A0A934S5S8-F1
#
_entry.id   AF-A0A934S5S8-F1
#
_cell.length_a   1.000
_cell.length_b   1.000
_cell.length_c   1.000
_cell.angle_alpha   90.00
_cell.angle_beta   90.00
_cell.angle_gamma   90.00
#
_symmetry.space_group_name_H-M   'P 1'
#
loop_
_entity.id
_entity.type
_entity.pdbx_description
1 polymer ?
#
loop_
_entity_poly.entity_id
_entity_poly.type
_entity_poly.pdbx_seq_one_letter_code
_entity_poly.pdbx_strand_id
1 'polypeptide(L)'
;MKLLILFAILFAQAALAGAPMEALTAFKKAAQNKDFDATWKHAAKFEGLPDDATDYFKGKVQRFIDLTSNNWDFEILEEKVEGDSAVVVINESKKAGRKAFDLDPVYLIKQGSEWKVFPDVSDWNIAEQVAADKVDSFKKLEAWFKARKAELKKDNGK
;
A
#
# COMPACT_ATOMS: atom_id res chain seq x y z
N MET A 1 -21.63 22.75 46.00
CA MET A 1 -20.58 22.63 44.97
C MET A 1 -19.87 21.30 45.12
N LYS A 2 -20.16 20.32 44.25
CA LYS A 2 -19.27 19.19 43.99
C LYS A 2 -19.35 18.89 42.49
N LEU A 3 -18.43 19.52 41.76
CA LEU A 3 -18.16 19.31 40.36
C LEU A 3 -17.45 17.95 40.25
N LEU A 4 -18.17 16.89 39.86
CA LEU A 4 -17.57 15.60 39.55
C LEU A 4 -17.07 15.66 38.11
N ILE A 5 -15.74 15.74 38.01
CA ILE A 5 -14.96 15.86 36.79
C ILE A 5 -15.16 14.58 35.96
N LEU A 6 -15.89 14.74 34.86
CA LEU A 6 -15.89 13.84 33.69
C LEU A 6 -14.58 14.10 32.94
N PHE A 7 -13.51 13.31 33.13
CA PHE A 7 -12.35 13.32 32.23
C PHE A 7 -11.46 12.11 32.50
N ALA A 8 -11.63 11.02 31.73
CA ALA A 8 -10.58 10.03 31.44
C ALA A 8 -11.09 8.94 30.48
N ILE A 9 -11.64 9.30 29.32
CA ILE A 9 -11.73 8.37 28.20
C ILE A 9 -11.33 9.16 26.97
N LEU A 10 -10.03 9.19 26.62
CA LEU A 10 -9.55 9.57 25.27
C LEU A 10 -8.02 9.51 25.10
N PHE A 11 -7.33 8.50 25.65
CA PHE A 11 -5.91 8.29 25.28
C PHE A 11 -5.51 6.81 25.17
N ALA A 12 -6.33 6.00 24.50
CA ALA A 12 -5.99 4.61 24.19
C ALA A 12 -6.38 4.18 22.76
N GLN A 13 -6.37 5.10 21.78
CA GLN A 13 -6.54 4.75 20.35
C GLN A 13 -5.33 5.12 19.46
N ALA A 14 -4.19 5.48 20.05
CA ALA A 14 -2.98 5.77 19.27
C ALA A 14 -2.16 4.51 18.91
N ALA A 15 -2.66 3.29 19.15
CA ALA A 15 -1.89 2.05 19.06
C ALA A 15 -2.38 1.02 18.02
N LEU A 16 -3.24 1.38 17.07
CA LEU A 16 -3.74 0.43 16.04
C LEU A 16 -3.71 0.99 14.61
N ALA A 17 -2.81 1.93 14.32
CA ALA A 17 -2.60 2.39 12.95
C ALA A 17 -1.84 1.38 12.07
N GLY A 18 -1.18 0.39 12.70
CA GLY A 18 -0.30 -0.58 12.06
C GLY A 18 0.88 0.06 11.31
N ALA A 19 1.84 -0.75 10.87
CA ALA A 19 2.87 -0.32 9.92
C ALA A 19 2.38 -0.47 8.46
N PRO A 20 2.88 0.32 7.49
CA PRO A 20 2.56 0.11 6.07
C PRO A 20 2.76 -1.34 5.59
N MET A 21 3.85 -2.00 6.02
CA MET A 21 4.08 -3.43 5.75
C MET A 21 2.99 -4.36 6.32
N GLU A 22 2.40 -4.04 7.47
CA GLU A 22 1.29 -4.82 8.04
C GLU A 22 0.02 -4.67 7.20
N ALA A 23 -0.28 -3.45 6.75
CA ALA A 23 -1.39 -3.19 5.85
C ALA A 23 -1.23 -3.93 4.51
N LEU A 24 -0.02 -3.92 3.93
CA LEU A 24 0.27 -4.66 2.71
C LEU A 24 0.18 -6.18 2.94
N THR A 25 0.63 -6.67 4.10
CA THR A 25 0.51 -8.10 4.46
C THR A 25 -0.96 -8.52 4.54
N ALA A 26 -1.82 -7.70 5.16
CA ALA A 26 -3.25 -7.97 5.24
C ALA A 26 -3.92 -7.94 3.86
N PHE A 27 -3.59 -6.94 3.02
CA PHE A 27 -4.03 -6.86 1.63
C PHE A 27 -3.63 -8.11 0.84
N LYS A 28 -2.35 -8.50 0.91
CA LYS A 28 -1.81 -9.69 0.24
C LYS A 28 -2.56 -10.96 0.67
N LYS A 29 -2.76 -11.15 1.97
CA LYS A 29 -3.44 -12.33 2.53
C LYS A 29 -4.89 -12.42 2.06
N ALA A 30 -5.61 -11.29 2.06
CA ALA A 30 -6.98 -11.24 1.53
C ALA A 30 -7.01 -11.61 0.04
N ALA A 31 -6.07 -11.08 -0.74
CA ALA A 31 -5.99 -11.35 -2.18
C ALA A 31 -5.70 -12.83 -2.48
N GLN A 32 -4.76 -13.44 -1.74
CA GLN A 32 -4.45 -14.86 -1.85
C GLN A 32 -5.65 -15.78 -1.50
N ASN A 33 -6.55 -15.30 -0.64
CA ASN A 33 -7.80 -15.98 -0.31
C ASN A 33 -8.91 -15.75 -1.34
N LYS A 34 -8.65 -14.99 -2.42
CA LYS A 34 -9.63 -14.62 -3.45
C LYS A 34 -10.83 -13.84 -2.90
N ASP A 35 -10.63 -13.12 -1.81
CA ASP A 35 -11.67 -12.33 -1.16
C ASP A 35 -11.57 -10.87 -1.63
N PHE A 36 -12.39 -10.51 -2.61
CA PHE A 36 -12.40 -9.16 -3.17
C PHE A 36 -12.73 -8.11 -2.12
N ASP A 37 -13.78 -8.33 -1.32
CA ASP A 37 -14.25 -7.33 -0.35
C ASP A 37 -13.22 -7.10 0.76
N ALA A 38 -12.60 -8.18 1.27
CA ALA A 38 -11.52 -8.06 2.23
C ALA A 38 -10.29 -7.37 1.62
N THR A 39 -9.94 -7.66 0.37
CA THR A 39 -8.81 -7.00 -0.31
C THR A 39 -9.10 -5.52 -0.53
N TRP A 40 -10.30 -5.20 -1.03
CA TRP A 40 -10.78 -3.83 -1.27
C TRP A 40 -10.88 -3.00 0.01
N LYS A 41 -11.13 -3.63 1.17
CA LYS A 41 -11.08 -2.95 2.48
C LYS A 41 -9.69 -2.38 2.81
N HIS A 42 -8.64 -3.02 2.33
CA HIS A 42 -7.25 -2.59 2.54
C HIS A 42 -6.73 -1.65 1.44
N ALA A 43 -7.50 -1.44 0.36
CA ALA A 43 -7.17 -0.49 -0.69
C ALA A 43 -7.56 0.95 -0.31
N ALA A 44 -6.83 1.92 -0.85
CA ALA A 44 -7.13 3.33 -0.73
C ALA A 44 -8.41 3.67 -1.48
N LYS A 45 -9.24 4.54 -0.89
CA LYS A 45 -10.53 4.97 -1.44
C LYS A 45 -10.60 6.48 -1.41
N PHE A 46 -11.05 7.09 -2.50
CA PHE A 46 -11.14 8.54 -2.57
C PHE A 46 -12.60 8.92 -2.77
N GLU A 47 -13.10 9.77 -1.90
CA GLU A 47 -14.49 10.24 -1.95
C GLU A 47 -14.68 11.20 -3.13
N GLY A 48 -15.87 11.18 -3.73
CA GLY A 48 -16.22 12.09 -4.81
C GLY A 48 -15.54 11.81 -6.15
N LEU A 49 -14.87 10.67 -6.30
CA LEU A 49 -14.39 10.23 -7.61
C LEU A 49 -15.56 9.88 -8.54
N PRO A 50 -15.43 10.14 -9.85
CA PRO A 50 -16.37 9.59 -10.80
C PRO A 50 -16.28 8.05 -10.82
N ASP A 51 -17.36 7.41 -11.27
CA ASP A 51 -17.52 5.95 -11.21
C ASP A 51 -16.40 5.21 -11.97
N ASP A 52 -15.92 5.77 -13.08
CA ASP A 52 -14.85 5.20 -13.90
C ASP A 52 -13.50 5.11 -13.16
N ALA A 53 -13.15 6.11 -12.35
CA ALA A 53 -11.95 6.10 -11.52
C ALA A 53 -12.07 5.10 -10.35
N THR A 54 -13.27 4.97 -9.78
CA THR A 54 -13.54 3.94 -8.77
C THR A 54 -13.42 2.54 -9.36
N ASP A 55 -14.00 2.32 -10.54
CA ASP A 55 -13.95 1.04 -11.23
C ASP A 55 -12.54 0.72 -11.74
N TYR A 56 -11.75 1.72 -12.12
CA TYR A 56 -10.33 1.57 -12.38
C TYR A 56 -9.59 0.97 -11.16
N PHE A 57 -9.78 1.54 -9.97
CA PHE A 57 -9.13 1.01 -8.76
C PHE A 57 -9.63 -0.38 -8.36
N LYS A 58 -10.93 -0.66 -8.49
CA LYS A 58 -11.46 -2.01 -8.31
C LYS A 58 -10.82 -2.99 -9.30
N GLY A 59 -10.65 -2.58 -10.56
CA GLY A 59 -9.96 -3.36 -11.59
C GLY A 59 -8.51 -3.67 -11.25
N LYS A 60 -7.78 -2.71 -10.65
CA LYS A 60 -6.41 -2.94 -10.14
C LYS A 60 -6.37 -3.94 -9.00
N VAL A 61 -7.32 -3.85 -8.07
CA VAL A 61 -7.46 -4.80 -6.97
C VAL A 61 -7.81 -6.20 -7.47
N GLN A 62 -8.77 -6.31 -8.40
CA GLN A 62 -9.13 -7.59 -9.03
C GLN A 62 -7.92 -8.19 -9.75
N ARG A 63 -7.17 -7.39 -10.51
CA ARG A 63 -5.95 -7.86 -11.18
C ARG A 63 -4.93 -8.43 -10.19
N PHE A 64 -4.79 -7.82 -9.01
CA PHE A 64 -3.89 -8.34 -7.99
C PHE A 64 -4.34 -9.71 -7.46
N ILE A 65 -5.64 -9.88 -7.22
CA ILE A 65 -6.24 -11.17 -6.84
C ILE A 65 -5.99 -12.22 -7.93
N ASP A 66 -6.19 -11.85 -9.20
CA ASP A 66 -5.99 -12.75 -10.33
C ASP A 66 -4.52 -13.17 -10.46
N LEU A 67 -3.58 -12.23 -10.27
CA LEU A 67 -2.15 -12.53 -10.28
C LEU A 67 -1.78 -13.52 -9.17
N THR A 68 -2.16 -13.24 -7.93
CA THR A 68 -1.88 -14.14 -6.80
C THR A 68 -2.50 -15.52 -6.97
N SER A 69 -3.68 -15.60 -7.61
CA SER A 69 -4.33 -16.86 -7.99
C SER A 69 -3.59 -17.63 -9.08
N ASN A 70 -2.78 -16.95 -9.90
CA ASN A 70 -2.02 -17.52 -11.03
C ASN A 70 -0.54 -17.73 -10.69
N ASN A 71 -0.26 -18.17 -9.45
CA ASN A 71 1.09 -18.49 -8.96
C ASN A 71 2.08 -17.31 -9.01
N TRP A 72 1.59 -16.08 -8.93
CA TRP A 72 2.42 -14.92 -8.61
C TRP A 72 2.47 -14.75 -7.09
N ASP A 73 3.65 -14.51 -6.56
CA ASP A 73 3.87 -14.26 -5.13
C ASP A 73 5.04 -13.30 -4.96
N PHE A 74 5.05 -12.60 -3.82
CA PHE A 74 6.10 -11.66 -3.49
C PHE A 74 6.46 -11.66 -2.01
N GLU A 75 7.70 -11.33 -1.70
CA GLU A 75 8.20 -11.09 -0.36
C GLU A 75 8.19 -9.59 -0.09
N ILE A 76 7.84 -9.19 1.13
CA ILE A 76 7.92 -7.80 1.58
C ILE A 76 9.29 -7.62 2.24
N LEU A 77 10.08 -6.67 1.77
CA LEU A 77 11.48 -6.51 2.20
C LEU A 77 11.65 -5.39 3.23
N GLU A 78 11.28 -4.17 2.86
CA GLU A 78 11.49 -2.98 3.67
C GLU A 78 10.52 -1.88 3.27
N GLU A 79 10.37 -0.87 4.13
CA GLU A 79 9.49 0.27 3.88
C GLU A 79 10.20 1.61 4.11
N LYS A 80 9.70 2.63 3.43
CA LYS A 80 10.06 4.03 3.67
C LYS A 80 8.78 4.85 3.80
N VAL A 81 8.69 5.62 4.88
CA VAL A 81 7.57 6.52 5.18
C VAL A 81 8.01 7.98 4.96
N GLU A 82 7.12 8.76 4.35
CA GLU A 82 7.22 10.21 4.15
C GLU A 82 5.86 10.83 4.53
N GLY A 83 5.73 11.26 5.79
CA GLY A 83 4.47 11.76 6.34
C GLY A 83 3.35 10.71 6.28
N ASP A 84 2.26 11.04 5.61
CA ASP A 84 1.09 10.17 5.41
C ASP A 84 1.16 9.35 4.10
N SER A 85 2.35 9.21 3.53
CA SER A 85 2.63 8.37 2.36
C SER A 85 3.77 7.40 2.67
N ALA A 86 3.75 6.22 2.05
CA ALA A 86 4.81 5.24 2.18
C ALA A 86 5.05 4.50 0.86
N VAL A 87 6.25 3.96 0.72
CA VAL A 87 6.58 2.94 -0.28
C VAL A 87 7.11 1.71 0.45
N VAL A 88 6.62 0.55 0.05
CA VAL A 88 7.07 -0.75 0.51
C VAL A 88 7.75 -1.45 -0.66
N VAL A 89 8.98 -1.90 -0.45
CA VAL A 89 9.75 -2.66 -1.42
C VAL A 89 9.30 -4.11 -1.35
N ILE A 90 8.84 -4.64 -2.48
CA ILE A 90 8.55 -6.06 -2.63
C ILE A 90 9.56 -6.71 -3.55
N ASN A 91 9.79 -8.00 -3.37
CA ASN A 91 10.48 -8.89 -4.30
C ASN A 91 9.46 -9.86 -4.89
N GLU A 92 9.19 -9.79 -6.19
CA GLU A 92 8.42 -10.80 -6.92
C GLU A 92 9.16 -12.16 -6.85
N SER A 93 8.91 -12.93 -5.79
CA SER A 93 9.59 -14.19 -5.51
C SER A 93 9.12 -15.30 -6.44
N LYS A 94 7.89 -15.21 -6.98
CA LYS A 94 7.36 -16.10 -8.01
C LYS A 94 6.63 -15.34 -9.10
N LYS A 95 6.91 -15.70 -10.36
CA LYS A 95 6.22 -15.18 -11.55
C LYS A 95 5.95 -16.32 -12.52
N ALA A 96 4.68 -16.51 -12.88
CA ALA A 96 4.22 -17.64 -13.71
C ALA A 96 4.74 -19.01 -13.20
N GLY A 97 4.75 -19.20 -11.87
CA GLY A 97 5.21 -20.44 -11.22
C GLY A 97 6.74 -20.63 -11.17
N ARG A 98 7.54 -19.70 -11.67
CA ARG A 98 9.01 -19.76 -11.61
C ARG A 98 9.54 -18.81 -10.55
N LYS A 99 10.64 -19.19 -9.89
CA LYS A 99 11.38 -18.29 -9.00
C LYS A 99 11.81 -17.06 -9.80
N ALA A 100 11.54 -15.88 -9.26
CA ALA A 100 11.94 -14.62 -9.83
C ALA A 100 12.65 -13.76 -8.77
N PHE A 101 13.35 -12.74 -9.25
CA PHE A 101 13.89 -11.68 -8.42
C PHE A 101 13.68 -10.37 -9.18
N ASP A 102 12.54 -9.75 -8.95
CA ASP A 102 12.24 -8.41 -9.45
C ASP A 102 11.70 -7.57 -8.30
N LEU A 103 12.31 -6.40 -8.13
CA LEU A 103 12.02 -5.53 -7.00
C LEU A 103 11.04 -4.48 -7.46
N ASP A 104 9.87 -4.39 -6.88
CA ASP A 104 8.86 -3.41 -7.26
C ASP A 104 8.38 -2.59 -6.07
N PRO A 105 7.93 -1.33 -6.31
CA PRO A 105 7.38 -0.50 -5.26
C PRO A 105 5.88 -0.77 -5.10
N VAL A 106 5.42 -0.87 -3.86
CA VAL A 106 4.00 -0.78 -3.53
C VAL A 106 3.81 0.47 -2.68
N TYR A 107 2.99 1.40 -3.17
CA TYR A 107 2.73 2.65 -2.47
C TYR A 107 1.53 2.52 -1.54
N LEU A 108 1.59 3.19 -0.40
CA LEU A 108 0.51 3.27 0.57
C LEU A 108 0.26 4.72 0.97
N ILE A 109 -0.98 5.00 1.33
CA ILE A 109 -1.37 6.28 1.95
C ILE A 109 -2.07 6.03 3.26
N LYS A 110 -1.91 6.97 4.19
CA LYS A 110 -2.67 6.98 5.42
C LYS A 110 -4.02 7.67 5.18
N GLN A 111 -5.11 6.99 5.49
CA GLN A 111 -6.47 7.53 5.43
C GLN A 111 -7.11 7.40 6.82
N GLY A 112 -7.29 8.53 7.50
CA GLY A 112 -7.59 8.54 8.92
C GLY A 112 -6.45 7.94 9.74
N SER A 113 -6.74 6.93 10.55
CA SER A 113 -5.72 6.21 11.33
C SER A 113 -5.13 5.01 10.60
N GLU A 114 -5.62 4.63 9.41
CA GLU A 114 -5.25 3.37 8.77
C GLU A 114 -4.34 3.59 7.55
N TRP A 115 -3.35 2.72 7.36
CA TRP A 115 -2.63 2.60 6.10
C TRP A 115 -3.44 1.82 5.07
N LYS A 116 -3.45 2.32 3.84
CA LYS A 116 -4.17 1.74 2.70
C LYS A 116 -3.25 1.58 1.50
N VAL A 117 -3.34 0.44 0.83
CA VAL A 117 -2.60 0.17 -0.42
C VAL A 117 -3.16 1.05 -1.52
N PHE A 118 -2.30 1.84 -2.16
CA PHE A 118 -2.69 2.64 -3.31
C PHE A 118 -2.63 1.75 -4.56
N PRO A 119 -3.76 1.45 -5.24
CA PRO A 119 -3.82 0.39 -6.25
C PRO A 119 -3.03 0.66 -7.54
N ASP A 120 -2.68 1.91 -7.85
CA ASP A 120 -1.67 2.26 -8.87
C ASP A 120 -1.18 3.72 -8.72
N VAL A 121 0.04 3.94 -8.22
CA VAL A 121 0.69 5.27 -8.19
C VAL A 121 1.66 5.47 -9.36
N SER A 122 1.95 4.41 -10.12
CA SER A 122 2.85 4.52 -11.28
C SER A 122 2.22 5.32 -12.42
N ASP A 123 0.89 5.47 -12.39
CA ASP A 123 0.12 6.38 -13.22
C ASP A 123 -0.03 7.75 -12.52
N TRP A 124 0.90 8.66 -12.81
CA TRP A 124 0.91 10.00 -12.23
C TRP A 124 -0.34 10.81 -12.53
N ASN A 125 -1.00 10.57 -13.68
CA ASN A 125 -2.25 11.26 -14.01
C ASN A 125 -3.35 10.90 -13.02
N ILE A 126 -3.40 9.65 -12.55
CA ILE A 126 -4.36 9.21 -11.54
C ILE A 126 -3.96 9.74 -10.17
N ALA A 127 -2.68 9.65 -9.80
CA ALA A 127 -2.20 10.17 -8.52
C ALA A 127 -2.47 11.68 -8.36
N GLU A 128 -2.27 12.47 -9.42
CA GLU A 128 -2.57 13.92 -9.44
C GLU A 128 -4.07 14.22 -9.30
N GLN A 129 -4.95 13.34 -9.79
CA GLN A 129 -6.39 13.52 -9.66
C GLN A 129 -6.90 13.20 -8.26
N VAL A 130 -6.37 12.15 -7.63
CA VAL A 130 -6.98 11.58 -6.41
C VAL A 130 -6.18 11.87 -5.13
N ALA A 131 -4.91 12.24 -5.26
CA ALA A 131 -3.98 12.45 -4.15
C ALA A 131 -2.96 13.55 -4.46
N ALA A 132 -3.43 14.67 -5.04
CA ALA A 132 -2.60 15.80 -5.48
C ALA A 132 -1.65 16.31 -4.38
N ASP A 133 -2.13 16.40 -3.14
CA ASP A 133 -1.38 16.84 -1.96
C ASP A 133 -0.26 15.86 -1.55
N LYS A 134 -0.30 14.63 -2.04
CA LYS A 134 0.69 13.58 -1.77
C LYS A 134 1.69 13.35 -2.89
N VAL A 135 1.52 14.00 -4.05
CA VAL A 135 2.36 13.81 -5.25
C VAL A 135 3.84 14.06 -4.94
N ASP A 136 4.17 15.13 -4.22
CA ASP A 136 5.57 15.44 -3.89
C ASP A 136 6.19 14.37 -2.97
N SER A 137 5.43 13.86 -2.02
CA SER A 137 5.86 12.73 -1.17
C SER A 137 6.10 11.48 -2.01
N PHE A 138 5.19 11.16 -2.94
CA PHE A 138 5.38 10.02 -3.84
C PHE A 138 6.60 10.16 -4.73
N LYS A 139 6.90 11.36 -5.26
CA LYS A 139 8.11 11.60 -6.06
C LYS A 139 9.38 11.38 -5.25
N LYS A 140 9.43 11.83 -3.99
CA LYS A 140 10.55 11.54 -3.09
C LYS A 140 10.69 10.05 -2.80
N LEU A 141 9.58 9.37 -2.54
CA LEU A 141 9.55 7.93 -2.29
C LEU A 141 9.97 7.13 -3.53
N GLU A 142 9.56 7.54 -4.72
CA GLU A 142 9.98 6.92 -5.98
C GLU A 142 11.49 7.09 -6.21
N ALA A 143 12.02 8.29 -5.97
CA ALA A 143 13.46 8.55 -6.08
C ALA A 143 14.25 7.69 -5.08
N TRP A 144 13.78 7.59 -3.84
CA TRP A 144 14.36 6.71 -2.82
C TRP A 144 14.31 5.24 -3.27
N PHE A 145 13.16 4.76 -3.75
CA PHE A 145 13.01 3.38 -4.22
C PHE A 145 13.95 3.07 -5.39
N LYS A 146 14.09 3.97 -6.37
CA LYS A 146 15.00 3.78 -7.51
C LYS A 146 16.45 3.61 -7.06
N ALA A 147 16.91 4.44 -6.13
CA ALA A 147 18.23 4.30 -5.53
C ALA A 147 18.37 2.96 -4.78
N ARG A 148 17.37 2.63 -3.96
CA ARG A 148 17.39 1.44 -3.13
C ARG A 148 17.32 0.13 -3.92
N LYS A 149 16.52 0.08 -4.99
CA LYS A 149 16.46 -1.04 -5.96
C LYS A 149 17.83 -1.30 -6.58
N ALA A 150 18.62 -0.26 -6.88
CA ALA A 150 19.97 -0.40 -7.42
C ALA A 150 20.96 -0.99 -6.39
N GLU A 151 20.82 -0.65 -5.11
CA GLU A 151 21.61 -1.22 -4.01
C GLU A 151 21.27 -2.71 -3.82
N LEU A 152 19.99 -3.03 -3.63
CA LEU A 152 19.53 -4.41 -3.39
C LEU A 152 19.86 -5.37 -4.55
N LYS A 153 19.88 -4.87 -5.80
CA LYS A 153 20.31 -5.67 -6.95
C LYS A 153 21.81 -5.98 -6.94
N LYS A 154 22.65 -5.08 -6.42
CA LYS A 154 24.09 -5.33 -6.28
C LYS A 154 24.37 -6.38 -5.22
N ASP A 155 23.61 -6.37 -4.13
CA ASP A 155 23.80 -7.31 -3.02
C ASP A 155 23.32 -8.73 -3.34
N ASN A 156 22.33 -8.89 -4.22
CA ASN A 156 21.85 -10.21 -4.67
C ASN A 156 22.59 -10.77 -5.90
N GLY A 157 23.48 -9.98 -6.52
CA GLY A 157 24.30 -10.40 -7.67
C GLY A 157 25.70 -10.90 -7.29
N LYS A 158 25.96 -11.11 -6.00
CA LYS A 158 27.20 -11.68 -5.46
C LYS A 158 27.03 -13.16 -5.12
#